data_AF-A0A7Y3I0M5-F1
#
_entry.id   AF-A0A7Y3I0M5-F1
#
_cell.length_a   1.000
_cell.length_b   1.000
_cell.length_c   1.000
_cell.angle_alpha   90.00
_cell.angle_beta   90.00
_cell.angle_gamma   90.00
#
_symmetry.space_group_name_H-M   'P 1'
#
loop_
_entity.id
_entity.type
_entity.pdbx_description
1 polymer ?
#
loop_
_entity_poly.entity_id
_entity_poly.type
_entity_poly.pdbx_seq_one_letter_code
_entity_poly.pdbx_strand_id
1 'polypeptide(L)'
;MASARIIRRSMTAGVVCIASSVWAQSAAPPWEQMDYGPFLSTAVGIGEGITPVPKGLVVRLRTRDGRPTDLHAVFDTDLLAWRCVWSGTLARRGIVFDGPHGVFPEIEGDAIFRLPPRPGIADPATHAWPPADPRVEPWGPIPPAWGRWVGLSLDGDDVVFEYTVDRDRHRVRERVWAQPHAGGHAFVREINVETSDDTSGAGPILALVASDDRARVVASPEAQLVHAATAIRAPARGTVRVAIAAEARAPGAGAGP
;
A
#
# COMPACT_ATOMS: atom_id res chain seq x y z
N MET A 1 -45.72 76.26 36.32
CA MET A 1 -46.42 75.21 37.12
C MET A 1 -46.29 73.89 36.39
N ALA A 2 -45.90 72.84 37.12
CA ALA A 2 -45.43 71.56 36.60
C ALA A 2 -46.48 70.80 35.79
N SER A 3 -46.06 70.16 34.69
CA SER A 3 -46.87 69.17 33.96
C SER A 3 -46.12 67.84 33.95
N ALA A 4 -46.72 66.83 34.58
CA ALA A 4 -46.14 65.52 34.83
C ALA A 4 -46.06 64.67 33.55
N ARG A 5 -44.88 64.15 33.22
CA ARG A 5 -44.68 63.16 32.16
C ARG A 5 -44.95 61.76 32.72
N ILE A 6 -46.01 61.11 32.23
CA ILE A 6 -46.30 59.70 32.48
C ILE A 6 -45.45 58.86 31.52
N ILE A 7 -44.56 58.03 32.07
CA ILE A 7 -43.71 57.09 31.34
C ILE A 7 -44.51 55.80 31.11
N ARG A 8 -44.81 55.46 29.85
CA ARG A 8 -45.26 54.11 29.49
C ARG A 8 -44.03 53.26 29.17
N ARG A 9 -43.77 52.22 29.96
CA ARG A 9 -42.76 51.18 29.67
C ARG A 9 -43.41 50.12 28.79
N SER A 10 -43.02 50.03 27.52
CA SER A 10 -43.29 48.85 26.70
C SER A 10 -42.31 47.75 27.08
N MET A 11 -42.81 46.59 27.51
CA MET A 11 -42.00 45.37 27.67
C MET A 11 -42.07 44.57 26.37
N THR A 12 -40.95 44.49 25.66
CA THR A 12 -40.79 43.58 24.53
C THR A 12 -40.18 42.30 25.07
N ALA A 13 -40.94 41.20 25.09
CA ALA A 13 -40.41 39.88 25.45
C ALA A 13 -39.61 39.34 24.26
N GLY A 14 -38.28 39.33 24.36
CA GLY A 14 -37.40 38.67 23.39
C GLY A 14 -37.35 37.17 23.67
N VAL A 15 -37.87 36.37 22.75
CA VAL A 15 -37.66 34.92 22.75
C VAL A 15 -36.24 34.65 22.27
N VAL A 16 -35.37 34.19 23.17
CA VAL A 16 -34.04 33.68 22.84
C VAL A 16 -34.21 32.22 22.44
N CYS A 17 -34.14 31.95 21.14
CA CYS A 17 -34.01 30.59 20.63
C CYS A 17 -32.59 30.10 20.92
N ILE A 18 -32.42 29.29 21.96
CA ILE A 18 -31.20 28.53 22.18
C ILE A 18 -31.21 27.42 21.13
N ALA A 19 -30.48 27.62 20.03
CA ALA A 19 -30.25 26.56 19.05
C ALA A 19 -29.41 25.47 19.73
N SER A 20 -30.06 24.39 20.15
CA SER A 20 -29.39 23.18 20.60
C SER A 20 -28.53 22.68 19.46
N SER A 21 -27.22 22.80 19.60
CA SER A 21 -26.25 22.15 18.72
C SER A 21 -26.35 20.65 18.94
N VAL A 22 -27.25 20.01 18.18
CA VAL A 22 -27.25 18.56 17.99
C VAL A 22 -25.97 18.26 17.22
N TRP A 23 -24.95 17.78 17.92
CA TRP A 23 -23.83 17.11 17.29
C TRP A 23 -24.42 15.91 16.55
N ALA A 24 -24.48 16.00 15.23
CA ALA A 24 -24.84 14.86 14.41
C ALA A 24 -23.78 13.78 14.64
N GLN A 25 -24.13 12.73 15.40
CA GLN A 25 -23.32 11.53 15.49
C GLN A 25 -23.19 10.98 14.06
N SER A 26 -21.97 10.92 13.52
CA SER A 26 -21.72 10.31 12.21
C SER A 26 -22.32 8.90 12.20
N ALA A 27 -23.10 8.58 11.17
CA ALA A 27 -23.76 7.29 11.01
C ALA A 27 -22.79 6.13 10.69
N ALA A 28 -21.54 6.45 10.36
CA ALA A 28 -20.51 5.44 10.09
C ALA A 28 -20.04 4.76 11.39
N PRO A 29 -19.64 3.48 11.35
CA PRO A 29 -19.07 2.85 12.52
C PRO A 29 -17.73 3.51 12.93
N PRO A 30 -17.32 3.44 14.20
CA PRO A 30 -16.16 4.18 14.71
C PRO A 30 -14.86 3.95 13.93
N TRP A 31 -14.60 2.72 13.49
CA TRP A 31 -13.39 2.37 12.74
C TRP A 31 -13.33 2.97 11.33
N GLU A 32 -14.47 3.31 10.74
CA GLU A 32 -14.52 4.04 9.45
C GLU A 32 -14.26 5.53 9.63
N GLN A 33 -14.45 6.04 10.85
CA GLN A 33 -14.19 7.45 11.19
C GLN A 33 -12.73 7.69 11.61
N MET A 34 -11.97 6.62 11.87
CA MET A 34 -10.58 6.72 12.29
C MET A 34 -9.67 7.19 11.15
N ASP A 35 -8.77 8.10 11.48
CA ASP A 35 -7.60 8.38 10.65
C ASP A 35 -6.49 7.38 11.00
N TYR A 36 -6.21 6.48 10.07
CA TYR A 36 -5.14 5.48 10.22
C TYR A 36 -3.77 6.03 9.80
N GLY A 37 -3.72 7.26 9.27
CA GLY A 37 -2.51 7.81 8.66
C GLY A 37 -2.18 7.16 7.32
N PRO A 38 -0.90 7.18 6.91
CA PRO A 38 -0.50 6.79 5.56
C PRO A 38 -0.44 5.28 5.32
N PHE A 39 -0.56 4.46 6.37
CA PHE A 39 -0.61 3.00 6.27
C PHE A 39 -1.46 2.35 7.37
N LEU A 40 -1.93 1.13 7.11
CA LEU A 40 -2.58 0.25 8.06
C LEU A 40 -1.86 -1.09 8.11
N SER A 41 -1.41 -1.50 9.30
CA SER A 41 -0.90 -2.86 9.51
C SER A 41 -2.06 -3.80 9.82
N THR A 42 -2.25 -4.81 8.99
CA THR A 42 -3.33 -5.80 9.15
C THR A 42 -3.04 -7.05 8.32
N ALA A 43 -3.66 -8.18 8.69
CA ALA A 43 -3.88 -9.23 7.72
C ALA A 43 -4.86 -8.73 6.65
N VAL A 44 -4.70 -9.11 5.39
CA VAL A 44 -5.61 -8.69 4.32
C VAL A 44 -5.80 -9.77 3.26
N GLY A 45 -7.04 -10.01 2.91
CA GLY A 45 -7.42 -10.82 1.77
C GLY A 45 -7.32 -10.01 0.50
N ILE A 46 -6.72 -10.60 -0.53
CA ILE A 46 -6.44 -9.93 -1.81
C ILE A 46 -7.21 -10.57 -2.96
N GLY A 47 -8.27 -11.32 -2.67
CA GLY A 47 -9.12 -12.00 -3.65
C GLY A 47 -9.34 -13.48 -3.36
N GLU A 48 -10.42 -14.01 -3.93
CA GLU A 48 -10.80 -15.41 -3.78
C GLU A 48 -9.75 -16.36 -4.35
N GLY A 49 -9.50 -17.48 -3.65
CA GLY A 49 -8.52 -18.48 -4.06
C GLY A 49 -7.06 -18.04 -3.94
N ILE A 50 -6.79 -16.81 -3.48
CA ILE A 50 -5.44 -16.30 -3.29
C ILE A 50 -5.14 -16.26 -1.80
N THR A 51 -3.99 -16.81 -1.40
CA THR A 51 -3.56 -16.79 0.00
C THR A 51 -3.51 -15.34 0.50
N PRO A 52 -4.17 -15.03 1.64
CA PRO A 52 -4.12 -13.70 2.25
C PRO A 52 -2.68 -13.25 2.55
N VAL A 53 -2.53 -11.97 2.86
CA VAL A 53 -1.28 -11.38 3.36
C VAL A 53 -1.37 -11.31 4.89
N PRO A 54 -0.73 -12.21 5.66
CA PRO A 54 -0.94 -12.26 7.11
C PRO A 54 -0.30 -11.09 7.87
N LYS A 55 0.85 -10.59 7.37
CA LYS A 55 1.57 -9.43 7.90
C LYS A 55 1.66 -8.34 6.85
N GLY A 56 0.49 -7.78 6.53
CA GLY A 56 0.34 -6.73 5.53
C GLY A 56 0.61 -5.35 6.10
N LEU A 57 1.28 -4.52 5.29
CA LEU A 57 1.29 -3.07 5.40
C LEU A 57 0.53 -2.51 4.20
N VAL A 58 -0.74 -2.17 4.43
CA VAL A 58 -1.59 -1.54 3.42
C VAL A 58 -1.28 -0.05 3.38
N VAL A 59 -0.92 0.47 2.22
CA VAL A 59 -0.66 1.90 2.00
C VAL A 59 -1.68 2.47 1.02
N ARG A 60 -2.18 3.67 1.31
CA ARG A 60 -2.92 4.47 0.34
C ARG A 60 -1.92 5.30 -0.46
N LEU A 61 -1.89 5.10 -1.77
CA LEU A 61 -0.94 5.79 -2.63
C LEU A 61 -1.37 7.22 -2.87
N ARG A 62 -0.37 8.09 -2.90
CA ARG A 62 -0.50 9.50 -3.27
C ARG A 62 0.34 9.76 -4.51
N THR A 63 0.02 10.80 -5.26
CA THR A 63 0.90 11.27 -6.33
C THR A 63 2.18 11.88 -5.75
N ARG A 64 3.23 12.05 -6.57
CA ARG A 64 4.52 12.60 -6.09
C ARG A 64 4.40 14.02 -5.52
N ASP A 65 3.41 14.78 -5.96
CA ASP A 65 3.03 16.10 -5.43
C ASP A 65 2.03 16.04 -4.27
N GLY A 66 1.78 14.85 -3.70
CA GLY A 66 1.02 14.65 -2.47
C GLY A 66 -0.50 14.59 -2.64
N ARG A 67 -1.04 14.52 -3.86
CA ARG A 67 -2.50 14.39 -4.05
C ARG A 67 -2.97 12.98 -3.71
N PRO A 68 -4.09 12.82 -3.00
CA PRO A 68 -4.63 11.51 -2.69
C PRO A 68 -5.10 10.81 -3.98
N THR A 69 -4.94 9.50 -4.03
CA THR A 69 -5.54 8.66 -5.07
C THR A 69 -6.47 7.61 -4.46
N ASP A 70 -7.12 6.85 -5.32
CA ASP A 70 -7.88 5.64 -5.02
C ASP A 70 -7.00 4.37 -5.07
N LEU A 71 -5.72 4.49 -5.44
CA LEU A 71 -4.81 3.35 -5.45
C LEU A 71 -4.33 3.01 -4.04
N HIS A 72 -4.28 1.72 -3.79
CA HIS A 72 -3.75 1.12 -2.60
C HIS A 72 -2.77 0.01 -2.97
N ALA A 73 -1.83 -0.28 -2.09
CA ALA A 73 -0.90 -1.39 -2.23
C ALA A 73 -0.71 -2.08 -0.88
N VAL A 74 -0.44 -3.38 -0.90
CA VAL A 74 -0.07 -4.13 0.31
C VAL A 74 1.31 -4.75 0.18
N PHE A 75 2.18 -4.42 1.13
CA PHE A 75 3.48 -5.07 1.30
C PHE A 75 3.39 -6.19 2.34
N ASP A 76 3.89 -7.37 1.99
CA ASP A 76 4.02 -8.52 2.87
C ASP A 76 5.40 -8.50 3.53
N THR A 77 5.46 -8.19 4.83
CA THR A 77 6.73 -8.06 5.54
C THR A 77 7.44 -9.39 5.74
N ASP A 78 6.73 -10.51 5.68
CA ASP A 78 7.32 -11.83 5.81
C ASP A 78 8.01 -12.25 4.50
N LEU A 79 7.41 -11.90 3.35
CA LEU A 79 7.89 -12.27 2.02
C LEU A 79 8.73 -11.19 1.33
N LEU A 80 8.79 -9.99 1.89
CA LEU A 80 9.40 -8.81 1.30
C LEU A 80 8.84 -8.50 -0.10
N ALA A 81 7.51 -8.61 -0.24
CA ALA A 81 6.83 -8.57 -1.53
C ALA A 81 5.63 -7.62 -1.53
N TRP A 82 5.48 -6.81 -2.58
CA TRP A 82 4.22 -6.15 -2.89
C TRP A 82 3.23 -7.17 -3.42
N ARG A 83 2.28 -7.62 -2.60
CA ARG A 83 1.40 -8.76 -2.93
C ARG A 83 0.19 -8.37 -3.78
N CYS A 84 -0.28 -7.13 -3.67
CA CYS A 84 -1.38 -6.63 -4.48
C CYS A 84 -1.32 -5.10 -4.57
N VAL A 85 -1.76 -4.59 -5.71
CA VAL A 85 -2.06 -3.17 -5.94
C VAL A 85 -3.44 -3.09 -6.56
N TRP A 86 -4.31 -2.23 -6.04
CA TRP A 86 -5.69 -2.09 -6.52
C TRP A 86 -6.17 -0.64 -6.47
N SER A 87 -7.11 -0.32 -7.36
CA SER A 87 -7.95 0.89 -7.26
C SER A 87 -9.20 0.54 -6.47
N GLY A 88 -9.55 1.36 -5.48
CA GLY A 88 -10.75 1.20 -4.68
C GLY A 88 -10.52 1.44 -3.19
N THR A 89 -11.10 0.60 -2.34
CA THR A 89 -11.11 0.73 -0.88
C THR A 89 -10.63 -0.57 -0.21
N LEU A 90 -10.53 -0.54 1.11
CA LEU A 90 -10.30 -1.72 1.94
C LEU A 90 -11.55 -1.91 2.81
N ALA A 91 -12.27 -3.01 2.63
CA ALA A 91 -13.36 -3.39 3.51
C ALA A 91 -12.78 -3.74 4.88
N ARG A 92 -12.97 -2.86 5.87
CA ARG A 92 -12.50 -3.09 7.24
C ARG A 92 -13.44 -4.05 7.95
N ARG A 93 -13.16 -5.35 7.78
CA ARG A 93 -13.87 -6.46 8.44
C ARG A 93 -12.93 -7.27 9.32
N GLY A 94 -13.50 -8.05 10.22
CA GLY A 94 -12.78 -8.89 11.18
C GLY A 94 -12.88 -8.39 12.60
N ILE A 95 -12.30 -9.17 13.50
CA ILE A 95 -12.46 -9.04 14.95
C ILE A 95 -12.12 -7.64 15.49
N VAL A 96 -11.19 -6.92 14.86
CA VAL A 96 -10.77 -5.57 15.27
C VAL A 96 -11.66 -4.44 14.72
N PHE A 97 -12.57 -4.77 13.80
CA PHE A 97 -13.47 -3.81 13.14
C PHE A 97 -14.93 -4.16 13.45
N ASP A 98 -15.55 -5.04 12.66
CA ASP A 98 -16.97 -5.38 12.76
C ASP A 98 -17.25 -6.62 13.65
N GLY A 99 -16.21 -7.32 14.12
CA GLY A 99 -16.31 -8.31 15.19
C GLY A 99 -16.26 -9.83 14.84
N PRO A 100 -16.48 -10.33 13.61
CA PRO A 100 -16.38 -11.75 13.33
C PRO A 100 -14.94 -12.30 13.46
N HIS A 101 -14.84 -13.54 13.92
CA HIS A 101 -13.59 -14.30 13.95
C HIS A 101 -13.30 -14.97 12.60
N GLY A 102 -12.03 -15.23 12.31
CA GLY A 102 -11.61 -15.99 11.13
C GLY A 102 -11.74 -15.23 9.80
N VAL A 103 -12.13 -13.96 9.84
CA VAL A 103 -12.13 -13.05 8.69
C VAL A 103 -11.18 -11.90 8.96
N PHE A 104 -10.68 -11.32 7.88
CA PHE A 104 -9.77 -10.19 7.86
C PHE A 104 -10.29 -9.14 6.88
N PRO A 105 -9.72 -7.93 6.87
CA PRO A 105 -10.00 -6.96 5.83
C PRO A 105 -9.82 -7.53 4.43
N GLU A 106 -10.66 -7.11 3.52
CA GLU A 106 -10.64 -7.55 2.11
C GLU A 106 -10.49 -6.34 1.21
N ILE A 107 -9.75 -6.49 0.11
CA ILE A 107 -9.72 -5.45 -0.91
C ILE A 107 -11.10 -5.30 -1.56
N GLU A 108 -11.52 -4.06 -1.82
CA GLU A 108 -12.70 -3.75 -2.62
C GLU A 108 -12.28 -2.91 -3.82
N GLY A 109 -12.51 -3.44 -5.02
CA GLY A 109 -12.18 -2.77 -6.28
C GLY A 109 -11.29 -3.61 -7.19
N ASP A 110 -10.67 -2.93 -8.16
CA ASP A 110 -9.98 -3.58 -9.27
C ASP A 110 -8.48 -3.67 -9.03
N ALA A 111 -7.95 -4.89 -8.95
CA ALA A 111 -6.50 -5.07 -8.84
C ALA A 111 -5.80 -4.86 -10.17
N ILE A 112 -4.75 -4.02 -10.12
CA ILE A 112 -3.74 -3.89 -11.18
C ILE A 112 -2.98 -5.21 -11.31
N PHE A 113 -2.55 -5.78 -10.18
CA PHE A 113 -1.97 -7.12 -10.13
C PHE A 113 -2.18 -7.76 -8.75
N ARG A 114 -2.07 -9.09 -8.73
CA ARG A 114 -2.05 -9.91 -7.51
C ARG A 114 -0.92 -10.94 -7.64
N LEU A 115 -0.17 -11.17 -6.58
CA LEU A 115 0.92 -12.14 -6.54
C LEU A 115 0.60 -13.28 -5.57
N PRO A 116 0.94 -14.53 -5.94
CA PRO A 116 0.90 -15.65 -5.00
C PRO A 116 1.87 -15.40 -3.82
N PRO A 117 1.72 -16.14 -2.70
CA PRO A 117 2.63 -16.02 -1.56
C PRO A 117 4.02 -16.56 -1.93
N ARG A 118 4.86 -15.69 -2.50
CA ARG A 118 6.25 -15.99 -2.85
C ARG A 118 7.17 -14.85 -2.42
N PRO A 119 8.47 -15.13 -2.21
CA PRO A 119 9.45 -14.08 -1.93
C PRO A 119 9.44 -12.99 -3.00
N GLY A 120 9.48 -11.73 -2.57
CA GLY A 120 9.53 -10.58 -3.47
C GLY A 120 10.91 -10.33 -4.05
N ILE A 121 11.92 -11.02 -3.55
CA ILE A 121 13.30 -10.99 -4.04
C ILE A 121 13.72 -12.42 -4.38
N ALA A 122 14.43 -12.64 -5.48
CA ALA A 122 15.01 -13.96 -5.77
C ALA A 122 16.08 -14.33 -4.75
N ASP A 123 16.32 -15.64 -4.56
CA ASP A 123 17.36 -16.12 -3.64
C ASP A 123 18.72 -15.54 -4.06
N PRO A 124 19.40 -14.77 -3.19
CA PRO A 124 20.70 -14.19 -3.53
C PRO A 124 21.79 -15.22 -3.81
N ALA A 125 21.65 -16.46 -3.35
CA ALA A 125 22.63 -17.52 -3.59
C ALA A 125 22.47 -18.18 -4.97
N THR A 126 21.23 -18.31 -5.46
CA THR A 126 20.94 -19.07 -6.69
C THR A 126 20.42 -18.21 -7.83
N HIS A 127 19.86 -17.03 -7.54
CA HIS A 127 19.15 -16.16 -8.46
C HIS A 127 18.07 -16.88 -9.29
N ALA A 128 17.51 -17.97 -8.77
CA ALA A 128 16.50 -18.77 -9.45
C ALA A 128 15.20 -17.98 -9.66
N TRP A 129 14.54 -18.22 -10.79
CA TRP A 129 13.32 -17.52 -11.17
C TRP A 129 12.22 -18.47 -11.69
N PRO A 130 10.94 -18.30 -11.29
CA PRO A 130 10.46 -17.37 -10.25
C PRO A 130 10.98 -17.77 -8.86
N PRO A 131 10.99 -16.84 -7.88
CA PRO A 131 11.43 -17.15 -6.51
C PRO A 131 10.54 -18.24 -5.90
N ALA A 132 11.11 -19.40 -5.64
CA ALA A 132 10.42 -20.47 -4.91
C ALA A 132 10.37 -20.13 -3.43
N ASP A 133 9.25 -20.43 -2.77
CA ASP A 133 9.13 -20.21 -1.33
C ASP A 133 10.02 -21.21 -0.56
N PRO A 134 11.03 -20.75 0.20
CA PRO A 134 11.92 -21.64 0.94
C PRO A 134 11.33 -22.14 2.26
N ARG A 135 10.17 -21.61 2.68
CA ARG A 135 9.60 -21.88 3.99
C ARG A 135 8.89 -23.24 3.97
N VAL A 136 9.17 -24.08 4.96
CA VAL A 136 8.48 -25.38 5.12
C VAL A 136 7.01 -25.15 5.49
N GLU A 137 6.78 -24.24 6.44
CA GLU A 137 5.44 -23.73 6.77
C GLU A 137 5.27 -22.37 6.09
N PRO A 138 4.19 -22.13 5.34
CA PRO A 138 4.02 -20.91 4.53
C PRO A 138 3.69 -19.66 5.37
N TRP A 139 3.90 -19.73 6.68
CA TRP A 139 3.58 -18.71 7.67
C TRP A 139 4.87 -18.18 8.30
N GLY A 140 5.06 -16.86 8.30
CA GLY A 140 6.26 -16.24 8.86
C GLY A 140 7.32 -15.86 7.83
N PRO A 141 8.40 -15.21 8.26
CA PRO A 141 9.35 -14.58 7.34
C PRO A 141 10.16 -15.59 6.54
N ILE A 142 10.65 -15.16 5.37
CA ILE A 142 11.70 -15.88 4.63
C ILE A 142 12.98 -16.01 5.47
N PRO A 143 13.90 -16.95 5.15
CA PRO A 143 15.15 -17.12 5.87
C PRO A 143 15.97 -15.81 5.95
N PRO A 144 16.53 -15.45 7.11
CA PRO A 144 17.30 -14.21 7.27
C PRO A 144 18.51 -14.08 6.32
N ALA A 145 19.08 -15.21 5.89
CA ALA A 145 20.15 -15.20 4.90
C ALA A 145 19.69 -14.72 3.51
N TRP A 146 18.41 -14.90 3.19
CA TRP A 146 17.79 -14.41 1.97
C TRP A 146 17.45 -12.93 2.13
N GLY A 147 16.68 -12.59 3.17
CA GLY A 147 16.36 -11.21 3.50
C GLY A 147 15.60 -11.07 4.81
N ARG A 148 15.56 -9.85 5.34
CA ARG A 148 14.95 -9.54 6.64
C ARG A 148 14.27 -8.19 6.60
N TRP A 149 13.00 -8.15 7.01
CA TRP A 149 12.28 -6.90 7.27
C TRP A 149 12.98 -6.13 8.39
N VAL A 150 13.29 -4.86 8.15
CA VAL A 150 13.92 -3.99 9.16
C VAL A 150 12.88 -3.08 9.80
N GLY A 151 12.05 -2.42 9.00
CA GLY A 151 11.03 -1.51 9.50
C GLY A 151 10.56 -0.52 8.45
N LEU A 152 9.81 0.48 8.90
CA LEU A 152 9.38 1.60 8.07
C LEU A 152 9.69 2.93 8.75
N SER A 153 9.78 3.98 7.94
CA SER A 153 9.85 5.38 8.39
C SER A 153 8.86 6.23 7.60
N LEU A 154 8.47 7.37 8.16
CA LEU A 154 7.58 8.32 7.52
C LEU A 154 8.35 9.58 7.13
N ASP A 155 8.16 10.04 5.90
CA ASP A 155 8.65 11.31 5.36
C ASP A 155 7.44 12.15 4.95
N GLY A 156 6.79 12.79 5.93
CA GLY A 156 5.43 13.32 5.77
C GLY A 156 4.42 12.17 5.59
N ASP A 157 3.68 12.21 4.48
CA ASP A 157 2.74 11.14 4.10
C ASP A 157 3.42 9.99 3.32
N ASP A 158 4.70 10.13 2.95
CA ASP A 158 5.43 9.07 2.25
C ASP A 158 5.84 7.98 3.25
N VAL A 159 5.47 6.73 2.95
CA VAL A 159 5.91 5.54 3.70
C VAL A 159 7.16 4.97 3.04
N VAL A 160 8.25 4.91 3.79
CA VAL A 160 9.53 4.35 3.34
C VAL A 160 9.74 2.99 4.00
N PHE A 161 9.78 1.94 3.20
CA PHE A 161 9.98 0.56 3.62
C PHE A 161 11.46 0.23 3.66
N GLU A 162 11.91 -0.48 4.67
CA GLU A 162 13.31 -0.88 4.81
C GLU A 162 13.44 -2.38 5.12
N TYR A 163 14.31 -3.04 4.38
CA TYR A 163 14.68 -4.42 4.58
C TYR A 163 16.10 -4.68 4.10
N THR A 164 16.63 -5.84 4.44
CA THR A 164 17.93 -6.30 3.99
C THR A 164 17.85 -7.55 3.13
N VAL A 165 18.86 -7.76 2.29
CA VAL A 165 19.01 -8.90 1.38
C VAL A 165 20.44 -9.44 1.44
N ASP A 166 20.61 -10.74 1.21
CA ASP A 166 21.89 -11.47 1.25
C ASP A 166 22.65 -11.24 2.56
N ARG A 167 22.16 -11.80 3.67
CA ARG A 167 22.81 -11.72 4.99
C ARG A 167 23.19 -10.29 5.38
N ASP A 168 22.28 -9.36 5.14
CA ASP A 168 22.46 -7.93 5.43
C ASP A 168 23.52 -7.20 4.58
N ARG A 169 24.06 -7.82 3.52
CA ARG A 169 24.99 -7.14 2.60
C ARG A 169 24.34 -6.00 1.84
N HIS A 170 23.07 -6.16 1.48
CA HIS A 170 22.29 -5.12 0.83
C HIS A 170 21.25 -4.58 1.79
N ARG A 171 21.24 -3.27 1.97
CA ARG A 171 20.14 -2.54 2.58
C ARG A 171 19.29 -1.95 1.47
N VAL A 172 17.99 -2.22 1.52
CA VAL A 172 17.04 -1.76 0.51
C VAL A 172 16.03 -0.84 1.17
N ARG A 173 15.81 0.33 0.55
CA ARG A 173 14.72 1.24 0.89
C ARG A 173 13.77 1.36 -0.29
N GLU A 174 12.50 1.07 -0.07
CA GLU A 174 11.46 1.25 -1.08
C GLU A 174 10.51 2.39 -0.72
N ARG A 175 10.26 3.28 -1.69
CA ARG A 175 9.19 4.28 -1.65
C ARG A 175 8.19 3.97 -2.75
N VAL A 176 6.92 4.25 -2.49
CA VAL A 176 5.85 4.01 -3.46
C VAL A 176 4.94 5.21 -3.63
N TRP A 177 4.49 5.45 -4.86
CA TRP A 177 3.54 6.50 -5.18
C TRP A 177 2.72 6.16 -6.43
N ALA A 178 1.67 6.94 -6.66
CA ALA A 178 0.86 6.88 -7.86
C ALA A 178 1.37 7.88 -8.92
N GLN A 179 1.57 7.43 -10.15
CA GLN A 179 1.89 8.31 -11.28
C GLN A 179 0.70 8.36 -12.24
N PRO A 180 0.23 9.54 -12.67
CA PRO A 180 -0.83 9.62 -13.67
C PRO A 180 -0.49 8.80 -14.93
N HIS A 181 -1.47 8.01 -15.39
CA HIS A 181 -1.36 7.15 -16.55
C HIS A 181 -2.67 7.18 -17.36
N ALA A 182 -2.65 6.79 -18.64
CA ALA A 182 -3.87 6.72 -19.44
C ALA A 182 -4.89 5.79 -18.77
N GLY A 183 -6.06 6.32 -18.41
CA GLY A 183 -7.11 5.54 -17.73
C GLY A 183 -6.98 5.46 -16.20
N GLY A 184 -6.05 6.19 -15.56
CA GLY A 184 -5.97 6.25 -14.10
C GLY A 184 -4.56 6.58 -13.60
N HIS A 185 -4.00 5.68 -12.79
CA HIS A 185 -2.67 5.82 -12.21
C HIS A 185 -1.86 4.53 -12.35
N ALA A 186 -0.56 4.67 -12.57
CA ALA A 186 0.43 3.62 -12.42
C ALA A 186 0.95 3.59 -10.97
N PHE A 187 1.18 2.41 -10.43
CA PHE A 187 1.92 2.23 -9.19
C PHE A 187 3.42 2.29 -9.47
N VAL A 188 4.11 3.20 -8.80
CA VAL A 188 5.55 3.37 -8.94
C VAL A 188 6.25 2.89 -7.70
N ARG A 189 7.28 2.07 -7.88
CA ARG A 189 8.26 1.71 -6.85
C ARG A 189 9.58 2.39 -7.16
N GLU A 190 10.12 3.10 -6.18
CA GLU A 190 11.50 3.56 -6.15
C GLU A 190 12.26 2.70 -5.17
N ILE A 191 13.25 1.97 -5.68
CA ILE A 191 14.04 1.02 -4.93
C ILE A 191 15.45 1.58 -4.85
N ASN A 192 15.85 1.98 -3.65
CA ASN A 192 17.21 2.41 -3.35
C ASN A 192 17.97 1.25 -2.70
N VAL A 193 19.12 0.90 -3.28
CA VAL A 193 19.99 -0.17 -2.81
C VAL A 193 21.31 0.42 -2.33
N GLU A 194 21.69 0.07 -1.11
CA GLU A 194 22.98 0.34 -0.50
C GLU A 194 23.66 -1.00 -0.20
N THR A 195 24.76 -1.31 -0.89
CA THR A 195 25.61 -2.45 -0.51
C THR A 195 26.68 -2.03 0.48
N SER A 196 26.97 -2.89 1.45
CA SER A 196 28.12 -2.77 2.36
C SER A 196 29.43 -2.51 1.62
N ASP A 197 30.41 -1.93 2.31
CA ASP A 197 31.71 -1.60 1.72
C ASP A 197 32.49 -2.85 1.24
N ASP A 198 32.23 -4.02 1.82
CA ASP A 198 32.64 -5.30 1.24
C ASP A 198 31.64 -5.74 0.16
N THR A 199 32.02 -5.53 -1.09
CA THR A 199 31.25 -5.93 -2.27
C THR A 199 31.68 -7.29 -2.82
N SER A 200 32.65 -7.97 -2.19
CA SER A 200 33.21 -9.22 -2.70
C SER A 200 32.16 -10.31 -2.71
N GLY A 201 31.77 -10.75 -3.91
CA GLY A 201 30.75 -11.79 -4.08
C GLY A 201 29.30 -11.32 -3.94
N ALA A 202 29.05 -10.00 -3.82
CA ALA A 202 27.70 -9.47 -3.80
C ALA A 202 27.06 -9.58 -5.19
N GLY A 203 26.06 -10.47 -5.32
CA GLY A 203 25.28 -10.64 -6.53
C GLY A 203 24.28 -9.50 -6.75
N PRO A 204 23.67 -9.42 -7.94
CA PRO A 204 22.61 -8.47 -8.20
C PRO A 204 21.32 -8.86 -7.47
N ILE A 205 20.54 -7.86 -7.04
CA ILE A 205 19.21 -8.09 -6.46
C ILE A 205 18.20 -8.24 -7.61
N LEU A 206 17.45 -9.35 -7.62
CA LEU A 206 16.32 -9.54 -8.53
C LEU A 206 15.02 -9.34 -7.77
N ALA A 207 14.36 -8.19 -7.96
CA ALA A 207 13.12 -7.86 -7.30
C ALA A 207 11.91 -8.15 -8.20
N LEU A 208 10.92 -8.88 -7.66
CA LEU A 208 9.64 -9.18 -8.29
C LEU A 208 8.83 -7.92 -8.47
N VAL A 209 8.33 -7.68 -9.68
CA VAL A 209 7.61 -6.46 -10.06
C VAL A 209 6.11 -6.73 -10.11
N ALA A 210 5.70 -7.53 -11.09
CA ALA A 210 4.35 -7.99 -11.32
C ALA A 210 4.44 -9.32 -12.09
N SER A 211 3.41 -10.15 -11.99
CA SER A 211 3.30 -11.39 -12.77
C SER A 211 1.93 -11.58 -13.42
N ASP A 212 1.13 -10.50 -13.48
CA ASP A 212 -0.19 -10.48 -14.12
C ASP A 212 -0.01 -10.09 -15.59
N ASP A 213 -0.69 -10.78 -16.51
CA ASP A 213 -0.61 -10.55 -17.95
C ASP A 213 -1.15 -9.18 -18.38
N ARG A 214 -1.96 -8.55 -17.54
CA ARG A 214 -2.49 -7.19 -17.76
C ARG A 214 -1.57 -6.10 -17.23
N ALA A 215 -0.50 -6.44 -16.52
CA ALA A 215 0.43 -5.46 -15.96
C ALA A 215 1.43 -4.99 -17.02
N ARG A 216 1.34 -3.72 -17.41
CA ARG A 216 2.39 -3.05 -18.19
C ARG A 216 3.45 -2.53 -17.23
N VAL A 217 4.70 -2.89 -17.50
CA VAL A 217 5.85 -2.52 -16.68
C VAL A 217 6.79 -1.62 -17.49
N VAL A 218 7.14 -0.46 -16.92
CA VAL A 218 8.15 0.45 -17.46
C VAL A 218 9.19 0.71 -16.37
N ALA A 219 10.47 0.56 -16.69
CA ALA A 219 11.56 0.80 -15.76
C ALA A 219 12.38 2.03 -16.16
N SER A 220 13.04 2.65 -15.17
CA SER A 220 14.05 3.69 -15.42
C SER A 220 15.28 3.09 -16.12
N PRO A 221 16.10 3.89 -16.82
CA PRO A 221 17.27 3.38 -17.55
C PRO A 221 18.27 2.59 -16.70
N GLU A 222 18.31 2.87 -15.39
CA GLU A 222 19.18 2.22 -14.42
C GLU A 222 18.66 0.84 -13.98
N ALA A 223 17.38 0.53 -14.24
CA ALA A 223 16.79 -0.77 -13.98
C ALA A 223 16.75 -1.61 -15.25
N GLN A 224 17.28 -2.84 -15.15
CA GLN A 224 17.14 -3.82 -16.21
C GLN A 224 15.93 -4.72 -15.92
N LEU A 225 14.89 -4.62 -16.75
CA LEU A 225 13.78 -5.58 -16.75
C LEU A 225 14.28 -6.94 -17.25
N VAL A 226 14.01 -7.99 -16.49
CA VAL A 226 14.40 -9.37 -16.80
C VAL A 226 13.21 -10.32 -16.60
N HIS A 227 13.34 -11.57 -17.07
CA HIS A 227 12.29 -12.59 -16.99
C HIS A 227 10.93 -12.12 -17.53
N ALA A 228 10.89 -11.68 -18.79
CA ALA A 228 9.69 -11.13 -19.43
C ALA A 228 9.04 -9.98 -18.63
N ALA A 229 9.88 -9.08 -18.08
CA ALA A 229 9.48 -7.92 -17.27
C ALA A 229 8.78 -8.25 -15.94
N THR A 230 8.84 -9.50 -15.48
CA THR A 230 8.34 -9.88 -14.15
C THR A 230 9.31 -9.53 -13.02
N ALA A 231 10.56 -9.19 -13.35
CA ALA A 231 11.61 -8.85 -12.41
C ALA A 231 12.41 -7.61 -12.84
N ILE A 232 12.95 -6.90 -11.85
CA ILE A 232 14.02 -5.92 -12.06
C ILE A 232 15.31 -6.48 -11.49
N ARG A 233 16.37 -6.41 -12.28
CA ARG A 233 17.73 -6.49 -11.78
C ARG A 233 18.16 -5.11 -11.29
N ALA A 234 18.20 -4.93 -9.98
CA ALA A 234 18.69 -3.71 -9.35
C ALA A 234 20.23 -3.73 -9.28
N PRO A 235 20.89 -2.57 -9.43
CA PRO A 235 22.33 -2.46 -9.25
C PRO A 235 22.72 -2.74 -7.79
N ALA A 236 23.99 -3.07 -7.56
CA ALA A 236 24.51 -3.22 -6.19
C ALA A 236 24.44 -1.89 -5.40
N ARG A 237 24.52 -0.74 -6.08
CA ARG A 237 24.37 0.56 -5.43
C ARG A 237 23.62 1.52 -6.36
N GLY A 238 22.68 2.26 -5.79
CA GLY A 238 21.95 3.30 -6.50
C GLY A 238 20.44 3.18 -6.35
N THR A 239 19.73 3.97 -7.14
CA THR A 239 18.27 4.02 -7.13
C THR A 239 17.74 3.58 -8.48
N VAL A 240 16.76 2.69 -8.48
CA VAL A 240 15.99 2.31 -9.66
C VAL A 240 14.52 2.61 -9.47
N ARG A 241 13.81 2.89 -10.56
CA ARG A 241 12.36 3.09 -10.53
C ARG A 241 11.66 2.13 -11.48
N VAL A 242 10.49 1.67 -11.07
CA VAL A 242 9.57 0.92 -11.93
C VAL A 242 8.16 1.44 -11.77
N ALA A 243 7.49 1.67 -12.87
CA ALA A 243 6.07 1.99 -12.94
C ALA A 243 5.30 0.77 -13.47
N ILE A 244 4.20 0.43 -12.82
CA ILE A 244 3.33 -0.69 -13.12
C ILE A 244 1.91 -0.14 -13.31
N ALA A 245 1.33 -0.33 -14.48
CA ALA A 245 -0.05 0.07 -14.77
C ALA A 245 -0.85 -1.10 -15.30
N ALA A 246 -2.17 -1.10 -15.08
CA ALA A 246 -3.04 -2.04 -15.75
C ALA A 246 -3.28 -1.59 -17.19
N GLU A 247 -3.29 -2.52 -18.14
CA GLU A 247 -3.79 -2.23 -19.49
C GLU A 247 -5.27 -1.91 -19.46
N ALA A 248 -5.67 -0.89 -20.24
CA ALA A 248 -7.07 -0.61 -20.47
C ALA A 248 -7.75 -1.84 -21.07
N ARG A 249 -8.82 -2.31 -20.43
CA ARG A 249 -9.62 -3.42 -20.95
C ARG A 249 -10.23 -2.97 -22.28
N ALA A 250 -10.04 -3.75 -23.34
CA ALA A 250 -10.75 -3.50 -24.59
C ALA A 250 -12.27 -3.48 -24.30
N PRO A 251 -13.02 -2.47 -24.76
CA PRO A 251 -14.45 -2.42 -24.53
C PRO A 251 -15.11 -3.65 -25.18
N GLY A 252 -15.71 -4.53 -24.35
CA GLY A 252 -16.47 -5.70 -24.82
C GLY A 252 -16.11 -7.05 -24.19
N ALA A 253 -15.02 -7.16 -23.43
CA ALA A 253 -14.71 -8.40 -22.69
C ALA A 253 -15.51 -8.46 -21.38
N GLY A 254 -16.80 -8.75 -21.48
CA GLY A 254 -17.72 -8.89 -20.36
C GLY A 254 -17.22 -9.92 -19.33
N ALA A 255 -17.56 -9.66 -18.06
CA ALA A 255 -17.51 -10.68 -17.01
C ALA A 255 -18.49 -11.79 -17.39
N GLY A 256 -17.96 -12.92 -17.88
CA GLY A 256 -18.64 -14.20 -17.83
C GLY A 256 -18.53 -14.77 -16.41
N PRO A 257 -19.50 -15.58 -15.99
CA PRO A 257 -19.71 -15.99 -14.60
C PRO A 257 -18.50 -16.70 -13.97
#